data_AF-A0A1C6S2Z5-F1
#
_entry.id   AF-A0A1C6S2Z5-F1
#
_cell.length_a   1.000
_cell.length_b   1.000
_cell.length_c   1.000
_cell.angle_alpha   90.00
_cell.angle_beta   90.00
_cell.angle_gamma   90.00
#
_symmetry.space_group_name_H-M   'P 1'
#
loop_
_entity.id
_entity.type
_entity.pdbx_description
1 polymer ?
#
loop_
_entity_poly.entity_id
_entity_poly.type
_entity_poly.pdbx_seq_one_letter_code
_entity_poly.pdbx_strand_id
1 'polypeptide(L)'
;MPVGTPVTPRKLVCSLCKFARTVFAVTTTEGRRDRRKRQTRATLSTTALRMVAEHGLDHVTVDEISEAAGVSPRTFFNYFGCKDEAVVGNAVVDEARLDARLAAVPADVPAVAALRTAFAELVDDIQADRDLWSLRMQVVERNPALLSRLVTIGVRNERTITAAVAARLGLPGDHDYPALVAAVTGAALRSCLGQWARSGGTRPLTDLVDEAFAALAAGLPEPAHHP
;
A
#
# COMPACT_ATOMS: atom_id res chain seq x y z
N MET A 1 36.73 -41.22 39.80
CA MET A 1 36.64 -39.75 39.70
C MET A 1 35.72 -39.41 38.54
N PRO A 2 34.79 -38.46 38.71
CA PRO A 2 33.59 -38.39 37.89
C PRO A 2 33.77 -37.53 36.63
N VAL A 3 33.02 -37.94 35.61
CA VAL A 3 32.94 -37.37 34.27
C VAL A 3 32.10 -36.08 34.33
N GLY A 4 32.69 -34.95 33.97
CA GLY A 4 32.01 -33.66 33.81
C GLY A 4 31.63 -33.43 32.34
N THR A 5 30.33 -33.39 32.08
CA THR A 5 29.71 -33.18 30.77
C THR A 5 29.74 -31.71 30.32
N PRO A 6 29.83 -31.43 29.00
CA PRO A 6 29.72 -30.08 28.48
C PRO A 6 28.27 -29.57 28.47
N VAL A 7 28.08 -28.36 29.00
CA VAL A 7 26.81 -27.62 28.99
C VAL A 7 26.48 -27.17 27.57
N THR A 8 25.33 -27.60 27.05
CA THR A 8 24.75 -27.17 25.76
C THR A 8 23.83 -25.96 25.98
N PRO A 9 23.81 -24.97 25.08
CA PRO A 9 22.89 -23.84 25.20
C PRO A 9 21.44 -24.27 24.91
N ARG A 10 20.54 -23.92 25.82
CA ARG A 10 19.08 -24.08 25.71
C ARG A 10 18.56 -23.42 24.43
N LYS A 11 18.12 -24.23 23.47
CA LYS A 11 17.26 -23.80 22.37
C LYS A 11 15.83 -23.66 22.90
N LEU A 12 15.36 -22.42 23.09
CA LEU A 12 13.93 -22.11 23.14
C LEU A 12 13.40 -22.22 21.70
N VAL A 13 12.87 -23.40 21.35
CA VAL A 13 12.22 -23.62 20.06
C VAL A 13 10.80 -23.07 20.14
N CYS A 14 10.56 -21.98 19.41
CA CYS A 14 9.26 -21.37 19.20
C CYS A 14 8.35 -22.30 18.37
N SER A 15 7.12 -22.49 18.83
CA SER A 15 6.14 -23.48 18.34
C SER A 15 5.44 -23.10 17.02
N LEU A 16 6.15 -22.53 16.04
CA LEU A 16 5.53 -21.97 14.82
C LEU A 16 6.03 -22.57 13.49
N CYS A 17 6.55 -23.80 13.52
CA CYS A 17 6.94 -24.58 12.33
C CYS A 17 5.98 -25.74 11.99
N LYS A 18 4.66 -25.49 11.96
CA LYS A 18 3.71 -26.41 11.31
C LYS A 18 2.84 -25.68 10.30
N PHE A 19 3.35 -25.50 9.08
CA PHE A 19 2.57 -25.65 7.85
C PHE A 19 3.52 -25.61 6.64
N ALA A 20 4.14 -26.74 6.33
CA ALA A 20 4.82 -26.93 5.05
C ALA A 20 3.93 -27.77 4.12
N ARG A 21 3.99 -27.41 2.82
CA ARG A 21 3.55 -28.11 1.60
C ARG A 21 2.19 -27.71 1.01
N THR A 22 2.23 -27.02 -0.13
CA THR A 22 2.08 -27.65 -1.47
C THR A 22 2.41 -26.66 -2.60
N VAL A 23 3.41 -27.04 -3.41
CA VAL A 23 3.66 -26.93 -4.87
C VAL A 23 2.95 -25.85 -5.73
N PHE A 24 3.73 -25.28 -6.66
CA PHE A 24 3.37 -24.52 -7.87
C PHE A 24 2.05 -24.95 -8.57
N ALA A 25 1.23 -23.96 -8.95
CA ALA A 25 0.48 -23.91 -10.22
C ALA A 25 0.04 -22.46 -10.51
N VAL A 26 0.18 -22.06 -11.77
CA VAL A 26 -0.02 -20.71 -12.33
C VAL A 26 -1.51 -20.43 -12.64
N THR A 27 -1.92 -19.16 -12.45
CA THR A 27 -3.13 -18.45 -12.90
C THR A 27 -4.53 -18.98 -12.52
N THR A 28 -5.21 -18.30 -11.59
CA THR A 28 -6.45 -17.48 -11.79
C THR A 28 -7.24 -17.29 -10.48
N THR A 29 -7.85 -16.11 -10.34
CA THR A 29 -8.81 -15.70 -9.29
C THR A 29 -8.25 -15.64 -7.87
N GLU A 30 -8.12 -14.41 -7.37
CA GLU A 30 -8.03 -14.13 -5.95
C GLU A 30 -8.92 -15.07 -5.12
N GLY A 31 -8.32 -15.78 -4.16
CA GLY A 31 -9.05 -16.72 -3.32
C GLY A 31 -10.18 -16.00 -2.55
N ARG A 32 -11.33 -16.67 -2.38
CA ARG A 32 -12.48 -16.16 -1.60
C ARG A 32 -12.08 -15.57 -0.23
N ARG A 33 -11.01 -16.09 0.37
CA ARG A 33 -10.43 -15.59 1.63
C ARG A 33 -9.77 -14.22 1.47
N ASP A 34 -8.96 -14.02 0.45
CA ASP A 34 -8.27 -12.74 0.18
C ASP A 34 -9.28 -11.66 -0.20
N ARG A 35 -10.29 -12.03 -1.01
CA ARG A 35 -11.40 -11.13 -1.35
C ARG A 35 -12.16 -10.69 -0.10
N ARG A 36 -12.53 -11.63 0.76
CA ARG A 36 -13.25 -11.35 2.00
C ARG A 36 -12.40 -10.48 2.93
N LYS A 37 -11.10 -10.75 3.03
CA LYS A 37 -10.14 -9.94 3.79
C LYS A 37 -10.09 -8.50 3.28
N ARG A 38 -9.98 -8.30 1.95
CA ARG A 38 -9.99 -6.96 1.34
C ARG A 38 -11.32 -6.25 1.56
N GLN A 39 -12.45 -6.93 1.39
CA GLN A 39 -13.76 -6.35 1.61
C GLN A 39 -13.96 -5.90 3.06
N THR A 40 -13.65 -6.75 4.04
CA THR A 40 -13.75 -6.39 5.46
C THR A 40 -12.84 -5.21 5.80
N ARG A 41 -11.61 -5.18 5.27
CA ARG A 41 -10.68 -4.06 5.46
C ARG A 41 -11.24 -2.76 4.85
N ALA A 42 -11.79 -2.82 3.64
CA ALA A 42 -12.40 -1.69 2.96
C ALA A 42 -13.61 -1.15 3.74
N THR A 43 -14.50 -2.04 4.21
CA THR A 43 -15.63 -1.67 5.07
C THR A 43 -15.17 -0.94 6.33
N LEU A 44 -14.21 -1.49 7.08
CA LEU A 44 -13.68 -0.86 8.28
C LEU A 44 -13.09 0.53 8.00
N SER A 45 -12.30 0.65 6.93
CA SER A 45 -11.68 1.90 6.50
C SER A 45 -12.72 2.96 6.09
N THR A 46 -13.74 2.57 5.33
CA THR A 46 -14.82 3.46 4.91
C THR A 46 -15.68 3.90 6.10
N THR A 47 -16.04 2.97 7.00
CA THR A 47 -16.78 3.28 8.23
C THR A 47 -15.99 4.26 9.11
N ALA A 48 -14.72 3.97 9.38
CA ALA A 48 -13.86 4.84 10.18
C ALA A 48 -13.76 6.25 9.58
N LEU A 49 -13.54 6.35 8.26
CA LEU A 49 -13.45 7.62 7.57
C LEU A 49 -14.75 8.44 7.69
N ARG A 50 -15.91 7.82 7.44
CA ARG A 50 -17.20 8.51 7.51
C ARG A 50 -17.50 9.00 8.93
N MET A 51 -17.27 8.16 9.93
CA MET A 51 -17.47 8.54 11.33
C MET A 51 -16.56 9.69 11.74
N VAL A 52 -15.29 9.67 11.34
CA VAL A 52 -14.36 10.76 11.65
C VAL A 52 -14.70 12.04 10.87
N ALA A 53 -15.21 11.93 9.66
CA ALA A 53 -15.69 13.09 8.90
C ALA A 53 -16.89 13.78 9.57
N GLU A 54 -17.76 13.01 10.22
CA GLU A 54 -18.98 13.50 10.88
C GLU A 54 -18.71 14.00 12.31
N HIS A 55 -18.00 13.21 13.10
CA HIS A 55 -17.84 13.46 14.54
C HIS A 55 -16.48 14.07 14.92
N GLY A 56 -15.50 14.07 14.00
CA GLY A 56 -14.12 14.48 14.28
C GLY A 56 -13.24 13.33 14.78
N LEU A 57 -11.92 13.46 14.58
CA LEU A 57 -10.97 12.37 14.86
C LEU A 57 -10.96 11.98 16.35
N ASP A 58 -11.00 12.96 17.25
CA ASP A 58 -10.89 12.73 18.69
C ASP A 58 -12.14 12.10 19.32
N HIS A 59 -13.30 12.24 18.66
CA HIS A 59 -14.59 11.77 19.16
C HIS A 59 -14.99 10.38 18.67
N VAL A 60 -14.14 9.71 17.89
CA VAL A 60 -14.40 8.36 17.38
C VAL A 60 -13.43 7.35 18.01
N THR A 61 -13.96 6.23 18.46
CA THR A 61 -13.21 5.11 19.05
C THR A 61 -13.19 3.87 18.16
N VAL A 62 -12.23 2.97 18.41
CA VAL A 62 -12.16 1.68 17.70
C VAL A 62 -13.38 0.81 17.97
N ASP A 63 -13.94 0.89 19.18
CA ASP A 63 -15.11 0.10 19.57
C ASP A 63 -16.35 0.53 18.78
N GLU A 64 -16.61 1.84 18.68
CA GLU A 64 -17.72 2.38 17.88
C GLU A 64 -17.55 2.07 16.38
N ILE A 65 -16.32 2.17 15.85
CA ILE A 65 -16.03 1.78 14.45
C ILE A 65 -16.32 0.29 14.25
N SER A 66 -15.91 -0.54 15.19
CA SER A 66 -16.08 -2.00 15.10
C SER A 66 -17.56 -2.38 15.13
N GLU A 67 -18.33 -1.76 16.04
CA GLU A 67 -19.78 -1.91 16.15
C GLU A 67 -20.48 -1.46 14.86
N ALA A 68 -20.18 -0.26 14.36
CA ALA A 68 -20.74 0.26 13.13
C ALA A 68 -20.39 -0.58 11.89
N ALA A 69 -19.23 -1.25 11.89
CA ALA A 69 -18.81 -2.16 10.83
C ALA A 69 -19.29 -3.61 11.03
N GLY A 70 -19.99 -3.93 12.11
CA GLY A 70 -20.51 -5.27 12.41
C GLY A 70 -19.42 -6.30 12.70
N VAL A 71 -18.30 -5.90 13.30
CA VAL A 71 -17.17 -6.78 13.65
C VAL A 71 -16.73 -6.57 15.10
N SER A 72 -15.92 -7.49 15.64
CA SER A 72 -15.33 -7.30 16.96
C SER A 72 -14.10 -6.38 16.93
N PRO A 73 -13.73 -5.72 18.04
CA PRO A 73 -12.47 -4.96 18.14
C PRO A 73 -11.24 -5.80 17.83
N ARG A 74 -11.23 -7.08 18.25
CA ARG A 74 -10.19 -8.05 17.85
C ARG A 74 -10.08 -8.17 16.33
N THR A 75 -11.22 -8.18 15.62
CA THR A 75 -11.23 -8.22 14.16
C THR A 75 -10.67 -6.94 13.59
N PHE A 76 -11.05 -5.76 14.10
CA PHE A 76 -10.45 -4.49 13.71
C PHE A 76 -8.91 -4.51 13.82
N PHE A 77 -8.39 -4.93 14.97
CA PHE A 77 -6.95 -5.00 15.22
C PHE A 77 -6.20 -6.03 14.37
N ASN A 78 -6.89 -7.02 13.80
CA ASN A 78 -6.30 -7.91 12.79
C ASN A 78 -6.01 -7.18 11.46
N TYR A 79 -6.64 -6.02 11.21
CA TYR A 79 -6.47 -5.23 10.00
C TYR A 79 -5.66 -3.94 10.23
N PHE A 80 -5.90 -3.23 11.33
CA PHE A 80 -5.30 -1.93 11.60
C PHE A 80 -4.73 -1.87 13.01
N GLY A 81 -3.55 -1.27 13.17
CA GLY A 81 -2.93 -1.06 14.48
C GLY A 81 -3.66 -0.01 15.33
N CYS A 82 -4.36 0.93 14.69
CA CYS A 82 -5.13 2.00 15.36
C CYS A 82 -6.21 2.57 14.44
N LYS A 83 -7.07 3.46 14.98
CA LYS A 83 -8.12 4.15 14.20
C LYS A 83 -7.55 5.02 13.08
N ASP A 84 -6.45 5.73 13.33
CA ASP A 84 -5.82 6.63 12.36
C ASP A 84 -5.38 5.87 11.11
N GLU A 85 -4.91 4.63 11.25
CA GLU A 85 -4.62 3.74 10.13
C GLU A 85 -5.85 3.40 9.30
N ALA A 86 -6.99 3.16 9.95
CA ALA A 86 -8.25 2.89 9.25
C ALA A 86 -8.77 4.15 8.53
N VAL A 87 -8.63 5.34 9.12
CA VAL A 87 -9.06 6.62 8.54
C VAL A 87 -8.22 6.95 7.30
N VAL A 88 -6.89 6.88 7.42
CA VAL A 88 -5.95 7.06 6.30
C VAL A 88 -6.12 5.97 5.23
N GLY A 89 -6.70 4.83 5.60
CA GLY A 89 -7.10 3.77 4.68
C GLY A 89 -5.96 2.87 4.25
N ASN A 90 -6.18 2.11 3.17
CA ASN A 90 -5.23 1.14 2.65
C ASN A 90 -4.06 1.80 1.91
N ALA A 91 -3.25 2.55 2.64
CA ALA A 91 -2.08 3.20 2.09
C ALA A 91 -0.85 2.30 2.11
N VAL A 92 -0.85 1.14 2.77
CA VAL A 92 0.31 0.22 2.77
C VAL A 92 0.24 -0.71 1.55
N VAL A 93 1.31 -0.72 0.75
CA VAL A 93 1.48 -1.66 -0.36
C VAL A 93 1.57 -3.09 0.19
N ASP A 94 0.72 -3.99 -0.31
CA ASP A 94 0.81 -5.41 -0.01
C ASP A 94 1.99 -6.00 -0.80
N GLU A 95 3.05 -6.39 -0.10
CA GLU A 95 4.29 -6.91 -0.64
C GLU A 95 4.04 -8.12 -1.56
N ALA A 96 3.30 -9.13 -1.08
CA ALA A 96 3.03 -10.33 -1.86
C ALA A 96 2.23 -10.03 -3.13
N ARG A 97 1.28 -9.07 -3.06
CA ARG A 97 0.52 -8.63 -4.24
C ARG A 97 1.40 -7.84 -5.20
N LEU A 98 2.26 -6.94 -4.72
CA LEU A 98 3.19 -6.18 -5.56
C LEU A 98 4.13 -7.14 -6.29
N ASP A 99 4.73 -8.09 -5.57
CA ASP A 99 5.63 -9.10 -6.12
C ASP A 99 4.93 -9.94 -7.20
N ALA A 100 3.72 -10.43 -6.91
CA ALA A 100 2.94 -11.19 -7.87
C ALA A 100 2.62 -10.38 -9.14
N ARG A 101 2.32 -9.07 -8.99
CA ARG A 101 2.03 -8.18 -10.13
C ARG A 101 3.27 -7.92 -10.96
N LEU A 102 4.40 -7.63 -10.32
CA LEU A 102 5.66 -7.40 -11.03
C LEU A 102 6.18 -8.68 -11.69
N ALA A 103 6.00 -9.85 -11.06
CA ALA A 103 6.37 -11.14 -11.66
C ALA A 103 5.52 -11.48 -12.90
N ALA A 104 4.30 -10.96 -13.00
CA ALA A 104 3.44 -11.13 -14.18
C ALA A 104 3.84 -10.21 -15.36
N VAL A 105 4.69 -9.20 -15.14
CA VAL A 105 5.19 -8.32 -16.20
C VAL A 105 6.49 -8.89 -16.78
N PRO A 106 6.61 -9.08 -18.11
CA PRO A 106 7.82 -9.56 -18.77
C PRO A 106 9.09 -8.83 -18.31
N ALA A 107 10.20 -9.54 -18.09
CA ALA A 107 11.40 -8.99 -17.46
C ALA A 107 12.11 -7.90 -18.28
N ASP A 108 11.90 -7.88 -19.59
CA ASP A 108 12.40 -6.88 -20.54
C ASP A 108 11.66 -5.53 -20.43
N VAL A 109 10.48 -5.49 -19.80
CA VAL A 109 9.78 -4.23 -19.52
C VAL A 109 10.52 -3.44 -18.43
N PRO A 110 10.89 -2.17 -18.67
CA PRO A 110 11.57 -1.32 -17.69
C PRO A 110 10.82 -1.22 -16.36
N ALA A 111 11.56 -1.12 -15.25
CA ALA A 111 10.99 -1.14 -13.89
C ALA A 111 9.90 -0.08 -13.65
N VAL A 112 10.06 1.13 -14.18
CA VAL A 112 9.06 2.21 -14.07
C VAL A 112 7.75 1.81 -14.75
N ALA A 113 7.81 1.27 -15.96
CA ALA A 113 6.62 0.79 -16.70
C ALA A 113 5.99 -0.43 -16.02
N ALA A 114 6.79 -1.33 -15.47
CA ALA A 114 6.29 -2.47 -14.70
C ALA A 114 5.54 -2.02 -13.43
N LEU A 115 6.05 -1.00 -12.72
CA LEU A 115 5.37 -0.40 -11.57
C LEU A 115 4.07 0.29 -11.96
N ARG A 116 4.01 0.97 -13.11
CA ARG A 116 2.76 1.55 -13.63
C ARG A 116 1.67 0.48 -13.78
N THR A 117 2.02 -0.66 -14.37
CA THR A 117 1.12 -1.81 -14.52
C THR A 117 0.72 -2.37 -13.16
N ALA A 118 1.67 -2.50 -12.23
CA ALA A 118 1.39 -3.00 -10.88
C ALA A 118 0.46 -2.08 -10.07
N PHE A 119 0.49 -0.77 -10.33
CA PHE A 119 -0.39 0.21 -9.68
C PHE A 119 -1.75 0.41 -10.37
N ALA A 120 -2.01 -0.23 -11.52
CA ALA A 120 -3.26 -0.02 -12.26
C ALA A 120 -4.51 -0.24 -11.41
N GLU A 121 -4.59 -1.36 -10.69
CA GLU A 121 -5.76 -1.64 -9.84
C GLU A 121 -5.91 -0.64 -8.67
N LEU A 122 -4.80 -0.14 -8.12
CA LEU A 122 -4.86 0.90 -7.08
C LEU A 122 -5.45 2.20 -7.64
N VAL A 123 -5.00 2.58 -8.85
CA VAL A 123 -5.49 3.78 -9.54
C VAL A 123 -6.98 3.63 -9.88
N ASP A 124 -7.39 2.46 -10.38
CA ASP A 124 -8.78 2.17 -10.71
C ASP A 124 -9.67 2.17 -9.46
N ASP A 125 -9.23 1.56 -8.35
CA ASP A 125 -9.96 1.54 -7.08
C ASP A 125 -10.16 2.97 -6.52
N ILE A 126 -9.13 3.82 -6.59
CA ILE A 126 -9.22 5.23 -6.16
C ILE A 126 -10.16 6.02 -7.09
N GLN A 127 -10.06 5.80 -8.39
CA GLN A 127 -10.89 6.48 -9.38
C GLN A 127 -12.37 6.11 -9.23
N ALA A 128 -12.67 4.84 -8.98
CA ALA A 128 -14.03 4.33 -8.84
C ALA A 128 -14.77 4.92 -7.64
N ASP A 129 -14.07 5.27 -6.56
CA ASP A 129 -14.66 5.91 -5.38
C ASP A 129 -14.01 7.27 -5.07
N ARG A 130 -14.09 8.15 -6.06
CA ARG A 130 -13.56 9.52 -6.04
C ARG A 130 -14.06 10.33 -4.85
N ASP A 131 -15.33 10.17 -4.48
CA ASP A 131 -15.93 10.91 -3.38
C ASP A 131 -15.36 10.45 -2.02
N LEU A 132 -15.17 9.14 -1.83
CA LEU A 132 -14.50 8.61 -0.65
C LEU A 132 -13.04 9.06 -0.56
N TRP A 133 -12.31 9.10 -1.68
CA TRP A 133 -10.95 9.63 -1.72
C TRP A 133 -10.92 11.12 -1.35
N SER A 134 -11.83 11.92 -1.92
CA SER A 134 -11.95 13.35 -1.63
C SER A 134 -12.26 13.60 -0.15
N LEU A 135 -13.20 12.83 0.41
CA LEU A 135 -13.51 12.88 1.84
C LEU A 135 -12.29 12.57 2.71
N ARG A 136 -11.50 11.56 2.31
CA ARG A 136 -10.27 11.19 3.02
C ARG A 136 -9.26 12.33 3.05
N MET A 137 -9.04 13.00 1.94
CA MET A 137 -8.11 14.14 1.87
C MET A 137 -8.61 15.31 2.73
N GLN A 138 -9.91 15.62 2.70
CA GLN A 138 -10.50 16.64 3.57
C GLN A 138 -10.33 16.32 5.06
N VAL A 139 -10.53 15.05 5.46
CA VAL A 139 -10.31 14.61 6.84
C VAL A 139 -8.84 14.74 7.22
N VAL A 140 -7.92 14.34 6.35
CA VAL A 140 -6.48 14.47 6.59
C VAL A 140 -6.05 15.95 6.73
N GLU A 141 -6.54 16.83 5.85
CA GLU A 141 -6.25 18.27 5.89
C GLU A 141 -6.73 18.92 7.19
N ARG A 142 -7.90 18.50 7.70
CA ARG A 142 -8.45 18.99 8.98
C ARG A 142 -7.74 18.44 10.20
N ASN A 143 -6.98 17.35 10.07
CA ASN A 143 -6.37 16.62 11.18
C ASN A 143 -4.86 16.41 10.94
N PRO A 144 -4.00 17.39 11.29
CA PRO A 144 -2.56 17.35 10.99
C PRO A 144 -1.84 16.10 11.52
N ALA A 145 -2.33 15.48 12.60
CA ALA A 145 -1.81 14.21 13.10
C ALA A 145 -1.82 13.09 12.04
N LEU A 146 -2.82 13.06 11.16
CA LEU A 146 -2.94 12.07 10.09
C LEU A 146 -1.92 12.27 8.97
N LEU A 147 -1.38 13.48 8.78
CA LEU A 147 -0.31 13.74 7.80
C LEU A 147 0.97 12.99 8.15
N SER A 148 1.37 13.00 9.42
CA SER A 148 2.54 12.25 9.90
C SER A 148 2.40 10.75 9.61
N ARG A 149 1.17 10.23 9.70
CA ARG A 149 0.84 8.84 9.43
C ARG A 149 0.95 8.53 7.94
N LEU A 150 0.42 9.39 7.07
CA LEU A 150 0.56 9.27 5.62
C LEU A 150 2.04 9.24 5.18
N VAL A 151 2.86 10.14 5.74
CA VAL A 151 4.31 10.17 5.45
C VAL A 151 4.98 8.86 5.88
N THR A 152 4.67 8.38 7.09
CA THR A 152 5.20 7.11 7.61
C THR A 152 4.83 5.94 6.71
N ILE A 153 3.60 5.92 6.20
CA ILE A 153 3.14 4.88 5.27
C ILE A 153 3.86 5.00 3.92
N GLY A 154 4.06 6.22 3.42
CA GLY A 154 4.83 6.48 2.20
C GLY A 154 6.24 5.90 2.27
N VAL A 155 6.97 6.17 3.35
CA VAL A 155 8.32 5.61 3.59
C VAL A 155 8.30 4.08 3.65
N ARG A 156 7.26 3.49 4.27
CA ARG A 156 7.11 2.03 4.30
C ARG A 156 6.89 1.46 2.90
N ASN A 157 6.04 2.09 2.09
CA ASN A 157 5.80 1.67 0.72
C ASN A 157 7.05 1.76 -0.14
N GLU A 158 7.80 2.86 -0.01
CA GLU A 158 9.06 3.04 -0.74
C GLU A 158 10.03 1.89 -0.46
N ARG A 159 10.14 1.42 0.79
CA ARG A 159 10.97 0.25 1.14
C ARG A 159 10.46 -1.03 0.48
N THR A 160 9.15 -1.28 0.50
CA THR A 160 8.53 -2.45 -0.16
C THR A 160 8.76 -2.41 -1.68
N ILE A 161 8.57 -1.24 -2.30
CA ILE A 161 8.80 -1.05 -3.74
C ILE A 161 10.29 -1.22 -4.08
N THR A 162 11.19 -0.68 -3.25
CA THR A 162 12.64 -0.83 -3.41
C THR A 162 13.05 -2.29 -3.45
N ALA A 163 12.57 -3.10 -2.50
CA ALA A 163 12.86 -4.53 -2.46
C ALA A 163 12.34 -5.26 -3.71
N ALA A 164 11.12 -4.96 -4.13
CA ALA A 164 10.51 -5.58 -5.30
C ALA A 164 11.23 -5.20 -6.62
N VAL A 165 11.67 -3.94 -6.75
CA VAL A 165 12.46 -3.47 -7.90
C VAL A 165 13.85 -4.10 -7.90
N ALA A 166 14.52 -4.20 -6.75
CA ALA A 166 15.82 -4.85 -6.64
C ALA A 166 15.74 -6.32 -7.07
N ALA A 167 14.73 -7.05 -6.58
CA ALA A 167 14.47 -8.44 -6.96
C ALA A 167 14.21 -8.59 -8.47
N ARG A 168 13.40 -7.69 -9.06
CA ARG A 168 13.11 -7.70 -10.50
C ARG A 168 14.35 -7.48 -11.36
N LEU A 169 15.26 -6.60 -10.92
CA LEU A 169 16.47 -6.25 -11.67
C LEU A 169 17.67 -7.15 -11.37
N GLY A 170 17.55 -8.08 -10.41
CA GLY A 170 18.68 -8.90 -9.96
C GLY A 170 19.80 -8.08 -9.30
N LEU A 171 19.47 -6.90 -8.75
CA LEU A 171 20.44 -6.02 -8.13
C LEU A 171 20.64 -6.36 -6.65
N PRO A 172 21.86 -6.18 -6.11
CA PRO A 172 22.11 -6.36 -4.69
C PRO A 172 21.38 -5.29 -3.86
N GLY A 173 21.11 -5.59 -2.58
CA GLY A 173 20.29 -4.75 -1.71
C GLY A 173 20.91 -3.40 -1.31
N ASP A 174 22.20 -3.19 -1.60
CA ASP A 174 22.94 -1.95 -1.38
C ASP A 174 23.03 -1.07 -2.64
N HIS A 175 22.45 -1.49 -3.76
CA HIS A 175 22.39 -0.68 -4.98
C HIS A 175 21.36 0.45 -4.82
N ASP A 176 21.72 1.69 -5.17
CA ASP A 176 20.87 2.86 -4.94
C ASP A 176 19.69 2.98 -5.93
N TYR A 177 19.85 2.46 -7.15
CA TYR A 177 18.86 2.61 -8.23
C TYR A 177 17.43 2.13 -7.89
N PRO A 178 17.18 0.95 -7.26
CA PRO A 178 15.84 0.56 -6.83
C PRO A 178 15.17 1.57 -5.89
N ALA A 179 15.93 2.16 -4.97
CA ALA A 179 15.41 3.17 -4.04
C ALA A 179 15.06 4.47 -4.77
N LEU A 180 15.88 4.88 -5.74
CA LEU A 180 15.56 6.00 -6.62
C LEU A 180 14.26 5.78 -7.38
N VAL A 181 14.10 4.60 -8.01
CA VAL A 181 12.87 4.23 -8.75
C VAL A 181 11.64 4.28 -7.84
N ALA A 182 11.73 3.73 -6.63
CA ALA A 182 10.65 3.76 -5.65
C ALA A 182 10.27 5.20 -5.25
N ALA A 183 11.26 6.05 -4.97
CA ALA A 183 11.04 7.44 -4.57
C ALA A 183 10.38 8.26 -5.68
N VAL A 184 10.88 8.18 -6.92
CA VAL A 184 10.34 9.00 -8.03
C VAL A 184 8.94 8.55 -8.45
N THR A 185 8.66 7.24 -8.48
CA THR A 185 7.32 6.73 -8.80
C THR A 185 6.31 7.02 -7.70
N GLY A 186 6.73 6.95 -6.42
CA GLY A 186 5.90 7.36 -5.29
C GLY A 186 5.59 8.86 -5.30
N ALA A 187 6.57 9.69 -5.65
CA ALA A 187 6.37 11.14 -5.80
C ALA A 187 5.44 11.48 -6.98
N ALA A 188 5.57 10.81 -8.12
CA ALA A 188 4.68 10.97 -9.25
C ALA A 188 3.23 10.63 -8.87
N LEU A 189 2.99 9.47 -8.24
CA LEU A 189 1.65 9.05 -7.83
C LEU A 189 1.01 10.05 -6.85
N ARG A 190 1.76 10.51 -5.83
CA ARG A 190 1.27 11.56 -4.91
C ARG A 190 0.92 12.85 -5.62
N SER A 191 1.73 13.25 -6.60
CA SER A 191 1.50 14.48 -7.37
C SER A 191 0.22 14.38 -8.21
N CYS A 192 0.02 13.27 -8.91
CA CYS A 192 -1.20 12.99 -9.68
C CYS A 192 -2.44 12.98 -8.77
N LEU A 193 -2.38 12.30 -7.62
CA LEU A 193 -3.50 12.25 -6.67
C LEU A 193 -3.85 13.63 -6.10
N GLY A 194 -2.84 14.44 -5.76
CA GLY A 194 -3.05 15.80 -5.28
C GLY A 194 -3.64 16.70 -6.37
N GLN A 195 -3.16 16.60 -7.61
CA GLN A 195 -3.71 17.33 -8.75
C GLN A 195 -5.16 16.93 -9.01
N TRP A 196 -5.44 15.62 -9.04
CA TRP A 196 -6.77 15.08 -9.31
C TRP A 196 -7.80 15.49 -8.26
N ALA A 197 -7.41 15.51 -6.97
CA ALA A 197 -8.25 16.03 -5.90
C ALA A 197 -8.56 17.53 -6.08
N ARG A 198 -7.55 18.36 -6.38
CA ARG A 198 -7.72 19.81 -6.58
C ARG A 198 -8.51 20.16 -7.84
N SER A 199 -8.38 19.39 -8.91
CA SER A 199 -9.10 19.62 -10.17
C SER A 199 -10.54 19.13 -10.13
N GLY A 200 -10.96 18.51 -9.02
CA GLY A 200 -12.29 17.91 -8.91
C GLY A 200 -12.47 16.68 -9.78
N GLY A 201 -11.39 15.99 -10.16
CA GLY A 201 -11.47 14.79 -10.99
C GLY A 201 -12.00 15.01 -12.41
N THR A 202 -11.85 16.22 -12.95
CA THR A 202 -12.28 16.58 -14.32
C THR A 202 -11.63 15.74 -15.42
N ARG A 203 -10.46 15.15 -15.13
CA ARG A 203 -9.77 14.18 -15.98
C ARG A 203 -9.67 12.85 -15.25
N PRO A 204 -9.65 11.71 -15.97
CA PRO A 204 -9.36 10.41 -15.38
C PRO A 204 -8.00 10.44 -14.64
N LEU A 205 -7.96 9.85 -13.45
CA LEU A 205 -6.72 9.67 -12.69
C LEU A 205 -5.75 8.75 -13.45
N THR A 206 -6.28 7.77 -14.17
CA THR A 206 -5.49 6.88 -15.04
C THR A 206 -4.62 7.68 -16.00
N ASP A 207 -5.21 8.66 -16.70
CA ASP A 207 -4.52 9.49 -17.69
C ASP A 207 -3.40 10.31 -17.04
N LEU A 208 -3.67 10.91 -15.88
CA LEU A 208 -2.67 11.67 -15.13
C LEU A 208 -1.48 10.81 -14.69
N VAL A 209 -1.75 9.57 -14.27
CA VAL A 209 -0.71 8.63 -13.84
C VAL A 209 0.05 8.08 -15.05
N ASP A 210 -0.62 7.80 -16.16
CA ASP A 210 0.01 7.37 -17.41
C ASP A 210 0.96 8.45 -17.96
N GLU A 211 0.51 9.69 -18.02
CA GLU A 211 1.32 10.84 -18.44
C GLU A 211 2.55 11.01 -17.54
N ALA A 212 2.38 10.93 -16.22
CA ALA A 212 3.47 11.11 -15.27
C ALA A 212 4.52 9.98 -15.35
N PHE A 213 4.07 8.72 -15.49
CA PHE A 213 4.98 7.58 -15.62
C PHE A 213 5.68 7.57 -16.99
N ALA A 214 5.01 8.01 -18.05
CA ALA A 214 5.63 8.22 -19.36
C ALA A 214 6.70 9.32 -19.31
N ALA A 215 6.41 10.44 -18.64
CA ALA A 215 7.38 11.52 -18.43
C ALA A 215 8.61 11.04 -17.64
N LEU A 216 8.40 10.25 -16.57
CA LEU A 216 9.51 9.63 -15.83
C LEU A 216 10.37 8.72 -16.73
N ALA A 217 9.73 7.87 -17.54
CA ALA A 217 10.43 6.98 -18.46
C ALA A 217 11.22 7.73 -19.55
N ALA A 218 10.76 8.92 -19.94
CA ALA A 218 11.42 9.79 -20.90
C ALA A 218 12.48 10.72 -20.28
N GLY A 219 12.72 10.65 -18.95
CA GLY A 219 13.70 11.50 -18.27
C GLY A 219 13.20 12.90 -17.90
N LEU A 220 11.90 13.05 -17.64
CA LEU A 220 11.23 14.30 -17.24
C LEU A 220 11.49 15.45 -18.24
N PRO A 221 11.12 15.29 -19.52
CA PRO A 221 11.28 16.36 -20.50
C PRO A 221 10.47 17.59 -20.07
N GLU A 222 11.03 18.78 -20.29
CA GLU A 222 10.31 20.03 -20.04
C GLU A 222 9.07 20.09 -20.94
N PRO A 223 7.91 20.51 -20.41
CA PRO A 223 6.74 20.72 -21.24
C PRO A 223 7.06 21.82 -22.25
N ALA A 224 6.76 21.57 -23.53
CA ALA A 224 6.87 22.61 -24.55
C ALA A 224 6.07 23.83 -24.08
N HIS A 225 6.71 25.01 -24.03
CA HIS A 225 6.04 26.24 -23.63
C HIS A 225 4.76 26.41 -24.46
N HIS A 226 3.60 26.36 -23.81
CA HIS A 226 2.37 26.79 -24.44
C HIS A 226 2.40 28.33 -24.50
N PRO A 227 2.33 28.93 -25.71
CA PRO A 227 2.25 30.38 -25.86
C PRO A 227 0.93 30.94 -25.31
#